data_AF-A0AB40E6U4-F1
#
_entry.id   AF-A0AB40E6U4-F1
#
_cell.length_a   1.000
_cell.length_b   1.000
_cell.length_c   1.000
_cell.angle_alpha   90.00
_cell.angle_beta   90.00
_cell.angle_gamma   90.00
#
_symmetry.space_group_name_H-M   'P 1'
#
loop_
_entity.id
_entity.type
_entity.pdbx_description
1 polymer ?
#
loop_
_entity_poly.entity_id
_entity_poly.type
_entity_poly.pdbx_seq_one_letter_code
_entity_poly.pdbx_strand_id
1 'polypeptide(L)'
;MWFPRLYLHYCSQWIFLQTQQIPINRFWLGAHTVDLVYQGSLLTTLEEVLVVLLGPLTLNAATLLLLLIRWGCQLVFGSPPSFLSKFIMAAAAWTVLDPLAVFAVDAILGRLFYSSDEPLADAAKLYWHFFRTEQSGTAGIIITLFLYAVHCILSFTFLYVYFLRLHNDGRLLDIYQRLHGTEREFFVPHDMEVSNQELDYIVKKAEQWRGFNGERRKVAVYDYIWTEEEPVEGLAPPTGTPNTGCETSTHVSIYTLHLSGLRQHYRHFLRQPDGAIIQVMDDSDTNAFQTSEVYEQHERMKSETHLRERKGRKAGWRSCRVEPLGGSDSSSGIKGQRDLEVGGL
;
A
#
# COMPACT_ATOMS: atom_id res chain seq x y z
N MET A 1 12.11 -0.04 -27.59
CA MET A 1 10.77 -0.61 -27.87
C MET A 1 10.20 -0.20 -29.21
N TRP A 2 10.64 0.91 -29.82
CA TRP A 2 10.19 1.33 -31.15
C TRP A 2 10.34 0.25 -32.25
N PHE A 3 11.56 -0.27 -32.46
CA PHE A 3 11.82 -1.23 -33.54
C PHE A 3 11.11 -2.58 -33.37
N PRO A 4 11.16 -3.26 -32.21
CA PRO A 4 10.48 -4.56 -32.06
C PRO A 4 8.97 -4.47 -32.28
N ARG A 5 8.34 -3.38 -31.81
CA ARG A 5 6.91 -3.08 -32.06
C ARG A 5 6.63 -3.03 -33.55
N LEU A 6 7.39 -2.20 -34.27
CA LEU A 6 7.23 -2.00 -35.70
C LEU A 6 7.36 -3.32 -36.48
N TYR A 7 8.38 -4.12 -36.17
CA TYR A 7 8.60 -5.40 -36.83
C TYR A 7 7.48 -6.39 -36.54
N LEU A 8 7.05 -6.55 -35.28
CA LEU A 8 5.93 -7.44 -34.96
C LEU A 8 4.64 -7.00 -35.66
N HIS A 9 4.39 -5.68 -35.71
CA HIS A 9 3.22 -5.11 -36.34
C HIS A 9 3.15 -5.43 -37.84
N TYR A 10 4.22 -5.14 -38.61
CA TYR A 10 4.18 -5.33 -40.07
C TYR A 10 4.51 -6.76 -40.49
N CYS A 11 5.29 -7.51 -39.72
CA CYS A 11 5.52 -8.93 -40.00
C CYS A 11 4.22 -9.74 -39.89
N SER A 12 3.33 -9.41 -38.95
CA SER A 12 2.04 -10.11 -38.88
C SER A 12 1.17 -9.82 -40.10
N GLN A 13 1.08 -8.56 -40.54
CA GLN A 13 0.41 -8.17 -41.79
C GLN A 13 1.00 -8.90 -43.00
N TRP A 14 2.34 -8.93 -43.10
CA TRP A 14 3.05 -9.64 -44.16
C TRP A 14 2.74 -11.14 -44.18
N ILE A 15 2.78 -11.81 -43.02
CA ILE A 15 2.42 -13.23 -42.89
C ILE A 15 0.99 -13.47 -43.36
N PHE A 16 0.04 -12.62 -42.96
CA PHE A 16 -1.37 -12.78 -43.37
C PHE A 16 -1.56 -12.62 -44.88
N LEU A 17 -0.98 -11.58 -45.48
CA LEU A 17 -1.04 -11.38 -46.93
C LEU A 17 -0.42 -12.58 -47.69
N GLN A 18 0.70 -13.10 -47.19
CA GLN A 18 1.33 -14.29 -47.74
C GLN A 18 0.43 -15.53 -47.63
N THR A 19 -0.28 -15.70 -46.50
CA THR A 19 -1.21 -16.84 -46.30
C THR A 19 -2.42 -16.80 -47.23
N GLN A 20 -2.90 -15.60 -47.59
CA GLN A 20 -3.99 -15.40 -48.55
C GLN A 20 -3.51 -15.38 -50.01
N GLN A 21 -2.21 -15.64 -50.25
CA GLN A 21 -1.59 -15.62 -51.58
C GLN A 21 -1.73 -14.29 -52.32
N ILE A 22 -1.81 -13.18 -51.57
CA ILE A 22 -1.89 -11.84 -52.15
C ILE A 22 -0.46 -11.39 -52.52
N PRO A 23 -0.22 -10.94 -53.77
CA PRO A 23 1.11 -10.52 -54.19
C PRO A 23 1.57 -9.26 -53.44
N ILE A 24 2.76 -9.35 -52.85
CA ILE A 24 3.41 -8.27 -52.12
C ILE A 24 4.49 -7.70 -53.04
N ASN A 25 4.33 -6.43 -53.45
CA ASN A 25 5.22 -5.75 -54.38
C ASN A 25 6.53 -5.31 -53.70
N ARG A 26 6.45 -4.87 -52.45
CA ARG A 26 7.60 -4.41 -51.67
C ARG A 26 7.39 -4.71 -50.19
N PHE A 27 8.41 -5.25 -49.55
CA PHE A 27 8.51 -5.37 -48.10
C PHE A 27 9.91 -4.96 -47.65
N TRP A 28 10.06 -3.72 -47.14
CA TRP A 28 11.35 -3.19 -46.69
C TRP A 28 11.28 -2.62 -45.29
N LEU A 29 12.17 -3.08 -44.41
CA LEU A 29 12.26 -2.61 -43.03
C LEU A 29 13.08 -1.31 -42.97
N GLY A 30 12.41 -0.18 -42.77
CA GLY A 30 13.05 1.11 -42.53
C GLY A 30 13.38 1.35 -41.05
N ALA A 31 14.05 2.47 -40.77
CA ALA A 31 14.38 2.87 -39.40
C ALA A 31 13.14 3.32 -38.60
N HIS A 32 12.18 3.95 -39.27
CA HIS A 32 11.01 4.54 -38.61
C HIS A 32 9.68 3.93 -39.04
N THR A 33 9.66 3.23 -40.16
CA THR A 33 8.46 2.61 -40.75
C THR A 33 8.85 1.38 -41.57
N VAL A 34 7.86 0.59 -41.99
CA VAL A 34 8.05 -0.53 -42.91
C VAL A 34 7.29 -0.23 -44.19
N ASP A 35 7.93 -0.46 -45.33
CA ASP A 35 7.31 -0.31 -46.62
C ASP A 35 6.63 -1.63 -46.98
N LEU A 36 5.33 -1.75 -46.70
CA LEU A 36 4.50 -2.87 -47.12
C LEU A 36 3.58 -2.41 -48.24
N VAL A 37 3.95 -2.76 -49.48
CA VAL A 37 3.17 -2.43 -50.68
C VAL A 37 2.55 -3.71 -51.23
N TYR A 38 1.22 -3.73 -51.33
CA TYR A 38 0.44 -4.84 -51.87
C TYR A 38 -0.74 -4.29 -52.69
N GLN A 39 -1.33 -5.14 -53.53
CA GLN A 39 -2.46 -4.73 -54.34
C GLN A 39 -3.77 -4.79 -53.54
N GLY A 40 -4.15 -3.67 -52.92
CA GLY A 40 -5.39 -3.54 -52.14
C GLY A 40 -6.70 -3.75 -52.90
N SER A 41 -6.68 -3.96 -54.23
CA SER A 41 -7.90 -4.26 -55.01
C SER A 41 -8.28 -5.74 -55.00
N LEU A 42 -7.37 -6.60 -54.54
CA LEU A 42 -7.60 -8.04 -54.47
C LEU A 42 -8.24 -8.47 -53.15
N LEU A 43 -8.25 -7.59 -52.15
CA LEU A 43 -8.80 -7.88 -50.84
C LEU A 43 -10.31 -7.61 -50.80
N THR A 44 -11.03 -8.52 -50.17
CA THR A 44 -12.39 -8.30 -49.69
C THR A 44 -12.39 -7.29 -48.54
N THR A 45 -13.54 -6.68 -48.26
CA THR A 45 -13.67 -5.73 -47.14
C THR A 45 -13.27 -6.35 -45.80
N LEU A 46 -13.58 -7.63 -45.58
CA LEU A 46 -13.19 -8.33 -44.35
C LEU A 46 -11.66 -8.50 -44.27
N GLU A 47 -11.01 -8.88 -45.37
CA GLU A 47 -9.55 -9.03 -45.41
C GLU A 47 -8.84 -7.70 -45.19
N GLU A 48 -9.33 -6.60 -45.78
CA GLU A 48 -8.74 -5.27 -45.56
C GLU A 48 -8.90 -4.85 -44.08
N VAL A 49 -10.08 -5.09 -43.47
CA VAL A 49 -10.30 -4.88 -42.03
C VAL A 49 -9.33 -5.71 -41.18
N LEU A 50 -9.12 -6.98 -41.54
CA LEU A 50 -8.19 -7.86 -40.85
C LEU A 50 -6.76 -7.33 -40.97
N VAL A 51 -6.32 -6.86 -42.14
CA VAL A 51 -4.99 -6.26 -42.33
C VAL A 51 -4.79 -5.05 -41.40
N VAL A 52 -5.78 -4.14 -41.32
CA VAL A 52 -5.71 -2.97 -40.42
C VAL A 52 -5.62 -3.38 -38.94
N LEU A 53 -6.28 -4.46 -38.54
CA LEU A 53 -6.29 -4.94 -37.15
C LEU A 53 -5.08 -5.80 -36.78
N LEU A 54 -4.47 -6.50 -37.73
CA LEU A 54 -3.54 -7.58 -37.41
C LEU A 54 -2.26 -7.08 -36.74
N GLY A 55 -1.76 -5.92 -37.16
CA GLY A 55 -0.59 -5.29 -36.54
C GLY A 55 -0.83 -4.99 -35.05
N PRO A 56 -1.84 -4.14 -34.73
CA PRO A 56 -2.17 -3.83 -33.34
C PRO A 56 -2.56 -5.07 -32.51
N LEU A 57 -3.33 -6.00 -33.08
CA LEU A 57 -3.73 -7.24 -32.37
C LEU A 57 -2.53 -8.15 -32.06
N THR A 58 -1.53 -8.21 -32.95
CA THR A 58 -0.30 -8.99 -32.70
C THR A 58 0.48 -8.42 -31.53
N LEU A 59 0.53 -7.10 -31.40
CA LEU A 59 1.18 -6.43 -30.26
C LEU A 59 0.42 -6.71 -28.96
N ASN A 60 -0.90 -6.72 -29.00
CA ASN A 60 -1.72 -7.13 -27.86
C ASN A 60 -1.47 -8.59 -27.46
N ALA A 61 -1.39 -9.50 -28.44
CA ALA A 61 -1.07 -10.91 -28.20
C ALA A 61 0.34 -11.08 -27.60
N ALA A 62 1.33 -10.35 -28.11
CA ALA A 62 2.69 -10.35 -27.57
C ALA A 62 2.73 -9.80 -26.13
N THR A 63 2.01 -8.70 -25.86
CA THR A 63 1.87 -8.16 -24.51
C THR A 63 1.20 -9.16 -23.58
N LEU A 64 0.09 -9.77 -23.99
CA LEU A 64 -0.59 -10.82 -23.21
C LEU A 64 0.35 -12.00 -22.90
N LEU A 65 1.12 -12.48 -23.87
CA LEU A 65 2.11 -13.53 -23.67
C LEU A 65 3.14 -13.13 -22.62
N LEU A 66 3.64 -11.88 -22.65
CA LEU A 66 4.57 -11.39 -21.63
C LEU A 66 3.92 -11.29 -20.25
N LEU A 67 2.64 -10.90 -20.15
CA LEU A 67 1.88 -10.92 -18.89
C LEU A 67 1.76 -12.34 -18.34
N LEU A 68 1.46 -13.32 -19.19
CA LEU A 68 1.37 -14.74 -18.80
C LEU A 68 2.72 -15.30 -18.35
N ILE A 69 3.82 -14.97 -19.05
CA ILE A 69 5.17 -15.34 -18.61
C ILE A 69 5.47 -14.73 -17.24
N ARG A 70 5.18 -13.44 -17.05
CA ARG A 70 5.37 -12.75 -15.77
C ARG A 70 4.60 -13.40 -14.64
N TRP A 71 3.34 -13.74 -14.89
CA TRP A 71 2.47 -14.43 -13.93
C TRP A 71 3.01 -15.83 -13.62
N GLY A 72 3.42 -16.61 -14.64
CA GLY A 72 4.05 -17.92 -14.47
C GLY A 72 5.35 -17.86 -13.67
N CYS A 73 6.24 -16.88 -13.94
CA CYS A 73 7.45 -16.67 -13.14
C CYS A 73 7.13 -16.35 -11.67
N GLN A 74 6.05 -15.62 -11.42
CA GLN A 74 5.58 -15.29 -10.08
C GLN A 74 5.15 -16.56 -9.31
N LEU A 75 4.41 -17.45 -9.98
CA LEU A 75 3.98 -18.72 -9.42
C LEU A 75 5.14 -19.68 -9.13
N VAL A 76 6.16 -19.69 -9.99
CA VAL A 76 7.27 -20.66 -9.88
C VAL A 76 8.40 -20.16 -8.97
N PHE A 77 8.78 -18.88 -9.07
CA PHE A 77 9.97 -18.34 -8.40
C PHE A 77 9.66 -17.39 -7.25
N GLY A 78 8.40 -17.01 -7.04
CA GLY A 78 7.97 -16.02 -6.04
C GLY A 78 8.34 -14.56 -6.37
N SER A 79 9.37 -14.33 -7.19
CA SER A 79 9.76 -13.00 -7.67
C SER A 79 10.20 -13.05 -9.14
N PRO A 80 9.81 -12.06 -9.98
CA PRO A 80 10.32 -11.96 -11.33
C PRO A 80 11.72 -11.31 -11.35
N PRO A 81 12.48 -11.48 -12.44
CA PRO A 81 13.61 -10.60 -12.68
C PRO A 81 13.12 -9.16 -12.93
N SER A 82 13.77 -8.18 -12.28
CA SER A 82 13.34 -6.77 -12.31
C SER A 82 13.33 -6.15 -13.72
N PHE A 83 14.21 -6.62 -14.62
CA PHE A 83 14.24 -6.17 -16.01
C PHE A 83 12.95 -6.49 -16.76
N LEU A 84 12.34 -7.65 -16.47
CA LEU A 84 11.14 -8.12 -17.15
C LEU A 84 9.95 -7.20 -16.84
N SER A 85 9.82 -6.74 -15.60
CA SER A 85 8.76 -5.80 -15.22
C SER A 85 8.87 -4.46 -15.96
N LYS A 86 10.08 -3.89 -16.06
CA LYS A 86 10.28 -2.64 -16.82
C LYS A 86 10.01 -2.83 -18.31
N PHE A 87 10.43 -3.98 -18.86
CA PHE A 87 10.20 -4.32 -20.26
C PHE A 87 8.70 -4.48 -20.56
N ILE A 88 7.95 -5.20 -19.73
CA ILE A 88 6.50 -5.41 -19.90
C ILE A 88 5.75 -4.08 -19.82
N MET A 89 6.10 -3.24 -18.84
CA MET A 89 5.51 -1.91 -18.71
C MET A 89 5.72 -1.08 -19.98
N ALA A 90 6.96 -1.05 -20.50
CA ALA A 90 7.26 -0.35 -21.74
C ALA A 90 6.53 -0.96 -22.94
N ALA A 91 6.50 -2.29 -23.06
CA ALA A 91 5.80 -3.00 -24.14
C ALA A 91 4.31 -2.65 -24.14
N ALA A 92 3.64 -2.81 -23.00
CA ALA A 92 2.21 -2.55 -22.85
C ALA A 92 1.85 -1.08 -23.11
N ALA A 93 2.66 -0.13 -22.62
CA ALA A 93 2.46 1.29 -22.93
C ALA A 93 2.61 1.59 -24.43
N TRP A 94 3.60 0.99 -25.09
CA TRP A 94 3.79 1.13 -26.53
C TRP A 94 2.72 0.42 -27.36
N THR A 95 2.10 -0.66 -26.86
CA THR A 95 0.94 -1.29 -27.50
C THR A 95 -0.26 -0.35 -27.52
N VAL A 96 -0.55 0.35 -26.40
CA VAL A 96 -1.63 1.34 -26.34
C VAL A 96 -1.41 2.49 -27.34
N LEU A 97 -0.17 2.95 -27.45
CA LEU A 97 0.21 4.07 -28.31
C LEU A 97 0.44 3.67 -29.78
N ASP A 98 0.37 2.38 -30.12
CA ASP A 98 0.77 1.87 -31.43
C ASP A 98 0.02 2.49 -32.61
N PRO A 99 -1.33 2.51 -32.65
CA PRO A 99 -2.05 3.09 -33.78
C PRO A 99 -1.76 4.58 -33.98
N LEU A 100 -1.62 5.33 -32.88
CA LEU A 100 -1.29 6.76 -32.91
C LEU A 100 0.14 7.00 -33.40
N ALA A 101 1.09 6.17 -32.98
CA ALA A 101 2.48 6.28 -33.40
C ALA A 101 2.67 5.95 -34.88
N VAL A 102 2.01 4.88 -35.38
CA VAL A 102 2.02 4.52 -36.81
C VAL A 102 1.36 5.61 -37.64
N PHE A 103 0.18 6.08 -37.23
CA PHE A 103 -0.52 7.18 -37.89
C PHE A 103 0.35 8.45 -37.99
N ALA A 104 1.00 8.86 -36.89
CA ALA A 104 1.82 10.06 -36.88
C ALA A 104 3.00 9.95 -37.87
N VAL A 105 3.67 8.81 -37.91
CA VAL A 105 4.79 8.57 -38.84
C VAL A 105 4.31 8.54 -40.28
N ASP A 106 3.24 7.81 -40.57
CA ASP A 106 2.70 7.71 -41.92
C ASP A 106 2.13 9.05 -42.43
N ALA A 107 1.56 9.87 -41.54
CA ALA A 107 1.12 11.23 -41.86
C ALA A 107 2.31 12.14 -42.23
N ILE A 108 3.41 12.08 -41.47
CA ILE A 108 4.63 12.85 -41.76
C ILE A 108 5.25 12.43 -43.10
N LEU A 109 5.19 11.14 -43.42
CA LEU A 109 5.71 10.58 -44.68
C LEU A 109 4.75 10.74 -45.87
N GLY A 110 3.58 11.36 -45.69
CA GLY A 110 2.62 11.61 -46.77
C GLY A 110 1.82 10.39 -47.22
N ARG A 111 1.86 9.27 -46.48
CA ARG A 111 1.26 7.97 -46.85
C ARG A 111 -0.26 7.90 -46.69
N LEU A 112 -0.90 9.03 -46.39
CA LEU A 112 -2.36 9.13 -46.32
C LEU A 112 -3.01 9.24 -47.71
N PHE A 113 -2.26 9.74 -48.69
CA PHE A 113 -2.71 9.84 -50.07
C PHE A 113 -2.46 8.52 -50.81
N TYR A 114 -3.39 8.14 -51.68
CA TYR A 114 -3.26 6.92 -52.46
C TYR A 114 -2.24 7.08 -53.59
N SER A 115 -1.27 6.18 -53.63
CA SER A 115 -0.31 5.99 -54.72
C SER A 115 -0.14 4.49 -54.94
N SER A 116 -0.01 4.04 -56.19
CA SER A 116 0.15 2.61 -56.52
C SER A 116 1.50 2.05 -56.08
N ASP A 117 2.51 2.92 -55.99
CA ASP A 117 3.90 2.53 -55.85
C ASP A 117 4.43 2.79 -54.43
N GLU A 118 3.67 3.55 -53.63
CA GLU A 118 4.02 3.92 -52.27
C GLU A 118 3.15 3.16 -51.24
N PRO A 119 3.70 2.85 -50.05
CA PRO A 119 2.94 2.20 -49.00
C PRO A 119 1.83 3.11 -48.48
N LEU A 120 0.63 2.55 -48.31
CA LEU A 120 -0.53 3.24 -47.78
C LEU A 120 -0.61 3.10 -46.25
N ALA A 121 -0.87 4.21 -45.56
CA ALA A 121 -1.02 4.25 -44.11
C ALA A 121 -2.12 3.31 -43.63
N ASP A 122 -1.90 2.61 -42.51
CA ASP A 122 -2.88 1.65 -41.97
C ASP A 122 -4.23 2.30 -41.66
N ALA A 123 -4.19 3.53 -41.15
CA ALA A 123 -5.40 4.32 -40.86
C ALA A 123 -6.15 4.77 -42.13
N ALA A 124 -5.51 4.77 -43.30
CA ALA A 124 -6.08 5.19 -44.58
C ALA A 124 -6.53 4.01 -45.46
N LYS A 125 -6.11 2.78 -45.15
CA LYS A 125 -6.44 1.56 -45.91
C LYS A 125 -7.94 1.41 -46.17
N LEU A 126 -8.75 1.45 -45.11
CA LEU A 126 -10.21 1.32 -45.25
C LEU A 126 -10.85 2.52 -45.95
N TYR A 127 -10.33 3.74 -45.76
CA TYR A 127 -10.85 4.91 -46.49
C TYR A 127 -10.76 4.67 -48.01
N TRP A 128 -9.60 4.27 -48.50
CA TRP A 128 -9.39 4.04 -49.94
C TRP A 128 -10.07 2.79 -50.46
N HIS A 129 -10.24 1.75 -49.62
CA HIS A 129 -11.04 0.59 -49.94
C HIS A 129 -12.50 0.97 -50.24
N PHE A 130 -13.15 1.67 -49.30
CA PHE A 130 -14.54 2.12 -49.47
C PHE A 130 -14.69 3.19 -50.56
N PHE A 131 -13.68 4.05 -50.73
CA PHE A 131 -13.67 5.00 -51.84
C PHE A 131 -13.71 4.29 -53.20
N ARG A 132 -13.01 3.15 -53.36
CA ARG A 132 -13.03 2.36 -54.60
C ARG A 132 -14.38 1.66 -54.83
N THR A 133 -14.99 1.11 -53.78
CA THR A 133 -16.21 0.31 -53.90
C THR A 133 -17.50 1.14 -53.95
N GLU A 134 -17.57 2.23 -53.17
CA GLU A 134 -18.79 3.03 -52.96
C GLU A 134 -18.64 4.49 -53.41
N GLN A 135 -17.49 4.89 -53.96
CA GLN A 135 -17.17 6.29 -54.31
C GLN A 135 -17.20 7.24 -53.10
N SER A 136 -17.19 6.69 -51.88
CA SER A 136 -17.20 7.42 -50.62
C SER A 136 -16.31 6.71 -49.60
N GLY A 137 -15.31 7.40 -49.06
CA GLY A 137 -14.42 6.85 -48.04
C GLY A 137 -14.92 7.00 -46.60
N THR A 138 -16.09 7.62 -46.39
CA THR A 138 -16.62 7.98 -45.07
C THR A 138 -16.81 6.75 -44.17
N ALA A 139 -17.33 5.66 -44.73
CA ALA A 139 -17.49 4.40 -44.00
C ALA A 139 -16.15 3.87 -43.48
N GLY A 140 -15.09 3.95 -44.31
CA GLY A 140 -13.75 3.54 -43.92
C GLY A 140 -13.18 4.31 -42.74
N ILE A 141 -13.41 5.62 -42.65
CA ILE A 141 -12.99 6.45 -41.50
C ILE A 141 -13.73 6.01 -40.24
N ILE A 142 -15.06 5.89 -40.30
CA ILE A 142 -15.89 5.54 -39.14
C ILE A 142 -15.49 4.16 -38.59
N ILE A 143 -15.32 3.17 -39.48
CA ILE A 143 -14.91 1.82 -39.10
C ILE A 143 -13.50 1.84 -38.49
N THR A 144 -12.53 2.52 -39.11
CA THR A 144 -11.16 2.60 -38.57
C THR A 144 -11.13 3.20 -37.17
N LEU A 145 -11.86 4.30 -36.94
CA LEU A 145 -11.96 4.94 -35.62
C LEU A 145 -12.58 3.99 -34.58
N PHE A 146 -13.64 3.27 -34.95
CA PHE A 146 -14.26 2.26 -34.08
C PHE A 146 -13.28 1.14 -33.73
N LEU A 147 -12.59 0.58 -34.73
CA LEU A 147 -11.61 -0.49 -34.54
C LEU A 147 -10.45 -0.07 -33.64
N TYR A 148 -9.91 1.13 -33.83
CA TYR A 148 -8.85 1.66 -32.99
C TYR A 148 -9.32 1.99 -31.58
N ALA A 149 -10.57 2.44 -31.39
CA ALA A 149 -11.14 2.64 -30.06
C ALA A 149 -11.26 1.31 -29.29
N VAL A 150 -11.77 0.25 -29.94
CA VAL A 150 -11.87 -1.10 -29.34
C VAL A 150 -10.47 -1.64 -29.01
N HIS A 151 -9.51 -1.52 -29.94
CA HIS A 151 -8.12 -1.89 -29.69
C HIS A 151 -7.50 -1.12 -28.51
N CYS A 152 -7.77 0.17 -28.41
CA CYS A 152 -7.28 1.02 -27.33
C CYS A 152 -7.84 0.55 -25.97
N ILE A 153 -9.14 0.28 -25.88
CA ILE A 153 -9.78 -0.27 -24.65
C ILE A 153 -9.17 -1.62 -24.27
N LEU A 154 -8.96 -2.52 -25.24
CA LEU A 154 -8.33 -3.82 -25.00
C LEU A 154 -6.91 -3.67 -24.46
N SER A 155 -6.10 -2.81 -25.09
CA SER A 155 -4.72 -2.56 -24.70
C SER A 155 -4.62 -1.91 -23.32
N PHE A 156 -5.50 -0.95 -23.02
CA PHE A 156 -5.61 -0.35 -21.68
C PHE A 156 -6.04 -1.38 -20.64
N THR A 157 -6.91 -2.33 -20.99
CA THR A 157 -7.32 -3.41 -20.07
C THR A 157 -6.12 -4.27 -19.69
N PHE A 158 -5.27 -4.66 -20.65
CA PHE A 158 -4.04 -5.40 -20.35
C PHE A 158 -3.06 -4.59 -19.50
N LEU A 159 -2.86 -3.31 -19.82
CA LEU A 159 -2.01 -2.40 -19.04
C LEU A 159 -2.54 -2.25 -17.60
N TYR A 160 -3.86 -2.09 -17.44
CA TYR A 160 -4.54 -1.96 -16.15
C TYR A 160 -4.38 -3.23 -15.30
N VAL A 161 -4.65 -4.41 -15.87
CA VAL A 161 -4.46 -5.71 -15.21
C VAL A 161 -3.01 -5.89 -14.79
N TYR A 162 -2.06 -5.52 -15.65
CA TYR A 162 -0.63 -5.55 -15.32
C TYR A 162 -0.31 -4.68 -14.10
N PHE A 163 -0.72 -3.41 -14.09
CA PHE A 163 -0.44 -2.50 -12.98
C PHE A 163 -1.07 -2.93 -11.67
N LEU A 164 -2.33 -3.38 -11.68
CA LEU A 164 -3.01 -3.78 -10.46
C LEU A 164 -2.48 -5.10 -9.89
N ARG A 165 -2.29 -6.13 -10.73
CA ARG A 165 -2.05 -7.49 -10.22
C ARG A 165 -0.60 -7.94 -10.28
N LEU A 166 0.17 -7.49 -11.28
CA LEU A 166 1.49 -8.06 -11.59
C LEU A 166 2.64 -7.11 -11.29
N HIS A 167 2.41 -5.80 -11.40
CA HIS A 167 3.42 -4.79 -11.14
C HIS A 167 3.65 -4.64 -9.64
N ASN A 168 4.92 -4.64 -9.22
CA ASN A 168 5.33 -4.51 -7.82
C ASN A 168 4.55 -5.46 -6.88
N ASP A 169 4.37 -6.70 -7.33
CA ASP A 169 3.65 -7.79 -6.65
C ASP A 169 2.25 -7.42 -6.15
N GLY A 170 1.54 -6.61 -6.94
CA GLY A 170 0.16 -6.24 -6.65
C GLY A 170 0.01 -5.21 -5.53
N ARG A 171 1.10 -4.53 -5.15
CA ARG A 171 1.05 -3.46 -4.14
C ARG A 171 0.04 -2.37 -4.48
N LEU A 172 -0.21 -2.09 -5.76
CA LEU A 172 -1.22 -1.13 -6.16
C LEU A 172 -2.64 -1.62 -5.82
N LEU A 173 -2.91 -2.93 -5.97
CA LEU A 173 -4.18 -3.53 -5.55
C LEU A 173 -4.34 -3.48 -4.02
N ASP A 174 -3.27 -3.74 -3.25
CA ASP A 174 -3.28 -3.59 -1.78
C ASP A 174 -3.61 -2.15 -1.37
N ILE A 175 -2.98 -1.15 -2.00
CA ILE A 175 -3.29 0.27 -1.76
C ILE A 175 -4.74 0.58 -2.14
N TYR A 176 -5.21 0.10 -3.29
CA TYR A 176 -6.58 0.30 -3.74
C TYR A 176 -7.59 -0.28 -2.74
N GLN A 177 -7.34 -1.49 -2.25
CA GLN A 177 -8.18 -2.12 -1.23
C GLN A 177 -8.17 -1.32 0.07
N ARG A 178 -7.01 -0.85 0.54
CA ARG A 178 -6.91 -0.02 1.76
C ARG A 178 -7.60 1.32 1.67
N LEU A 179 -7.61 1.95 0.49
CA LEU A 179 -8.24 3.26 0.28
C LEU A 179 -9.77 3.16 0.13
N HIS A 180 -10.29 2.03 -0.34
CA HIS A 180 -11.70 1.86 -0.65
C HIS A 180 -12.44 0.87 0.27
N GLY A 181 -11.73 0.08 1.06
CA GLY A 181 -12.33 -0.86 2.00
C GLY A 181 -12.95 -0.16 3.19
N THR A 182 -14.00 -0.74 3.74
CA THR A 182 -14.66 -0.22 4.93
C THR A 182 -13.79 -0.45 6.17
N GLU A 183 -13.91 0.39 7.21
CA GLU A 183 -13.13 0.23 8.46
C GLU A 183 -13.25 -1.18 9.05
N ARG A 184 -14.43 -1.81 8.90
CA ARG A 184 -14.70 -3.18 9.36
C ARG A 184 -13.85 -4.25 8.65
N GLU A 185 -13.41 -4.01 7.42
CA GLU A 185 -12.56 -4.93 6.67
C GLU A 185 -11.12 -4.96 7.21
N PHE A 186 -10.69 -3.86 7.85
CA PHE A 186 -9.36 -3.72 8.45
C PHE A 186 -9.38 -3.81 9.96
N PHE A 187 -10.56 -4.01 10.57
CA PHE A 187 -10.69 -4.13 12.00
C PHE A 187 -10.10 -5.45 12.48
N VAL A 188 -8.95 -5.37 13.15
CA VAL A 188 -8.35 -6.48 13.89
C VAL A 188 -8.57 -6.20 15.38
N PRO A 189 -9.31 -7.06 16.11
CA PRO A 189 -9.44 -6.92 17.56
C PRO A 189 -8.06 -6.92 18.20
N HIS A 190 -7.81 -5.98 19.11
CA HIS A 190 -6.51 -5.84 19.80
C HIS A 190 -5.31 -5.56 18.87
N ASP A 191 -5.51 -4.87 17.74
CA ASP A 191 -4.41 -4.49 16.83
C ASP A 191 -3.28 -3.70 17.53
N MET A 192 -3.62 -3.02 18.63
CA MET A 192 -2.70 -2.25 19.47
C MET A 192 -2.28 -2.99 20.75
N GLU A 193 -2.37 -4.32 20.77
CA GLU A 193 -1.91 -5.14 21.90
C GLU A 193 -0.39 -5.06 22.04
N VAL A 194 0.07 -4.91 23.28
CA VAL A 194 1.47 -4.84 23.67
C VAL A 194 1.76 -5.98 24.62
N SER A 195 2.79 -6.77 24.35
CA SER A 195 3.19 -7.84 25.27
C SER A 195 3.68 -7.29 26.61
N ASN A 196 3.58 -8.06 27.69
CA ASN A 196 4.17 -7.68 28.99
C ASN A 196 5.67 -7.36 28.89
N GLN A 197 6.41 -8.12 28.08
CA GLN A 197 7.84 -7.90 27.85
C GLN A 197 8.10 -6.56 27.15
N GLU A 198 7.26 -6.22 26.18
CA GLU A 198 7.35 -4.95 25.47
C GLU A 198 6.96 -3.77 26.38
N LEU A 199 5.90 -3.91 27.18
CA LEU A 199 5.51 -2.89 28.15
C LEU A 199 6.62 -2.62 29.18
N ASP A 200 7.21 -3.67 29.76
CA ASP A 200 8.34 -3.56 30.69
C ASP A 200 9.54 -2.87 30.03
N TYR A 201 9.87 -3.24 28.79
CA TYR A 201 10.91 -2.57 28.01
C TYR A 201 10.60 -1.08 27.78
N ILE A 202 9.36 -0.73 27.40
CA ILE A 202 8.93 0.65 27.19
C ILE A 202 9.03 1.47 28.48
N VAL A 203 8.58 0.91 29.61
CA VAL A 203 8.62 1.55 30.93
C VAL A 203 10.07 1.80 31.35
N LYS A 204 10.94 0.78 31.31
CA LYS A 204 12.37 0.92 31.62
C LYS A 204 13.06 1.96 30.75
N LYS A 205 12.78 1.94 29.45
CA LYS A 205 13.33 2.92 28.51
C LYS A 205 12.82 4.33 28.78
N ALA A 206 11.57 4.48 29.19
CA ALA A 206 11.01 5.77 29.59
C ALA A 206 11.68 6.30 30.87
N GLU A 207 11.83 5.48 31.91
CA GLU A 207 12.46 5.90 33.16
C GLU A 207 13.93 6.33 33.00
N GLN A 208 14.65 5.70 32.07
CA GLN A 208 16.04 6.04 31.75
C GLN A 208 16.18 7.27 30.84
N TRP A 209 15.11 7.67 30.15
CA TRP A 209 15.14 8.78 29.21
C TRP A 209 15.43 10.11 29.92
N ARG A 210 16.33 10.90 29.32
CA ARG A 210 16.68 12.26 29.74
C ARG A 210 16.60 13.18 28.53
N GLY A 211 15.82 14.25 28.64
CA GLY A 211 15.72 15.27 27.60
C GLY A 211 16.87 16.26 27.66
N PHE A 212 17.06 17.00 26.56
CA PHE A 212 18.14 17.99 26.42
C PHE A 212 18.07 19.09 27.47
N ASN A 213 16.85 19.54 27.81
CA ASN A 213 16.61 20.61 28.79
C ASN A 213 16.49 20.11 30.24
N GLY A 214 16.98 18.90 30.56
CA GLY A 214 16.77 18.30 31.89
C GLY A 214 15.36 17.73 32.11
N GLU A 215 14.58 17.62 31.04
CA GLU A 215 13.30 16.92 31.05
C GLU A 215 13.49 15.45 31.44
N ARG A 216 12.52 14.88 32.15
CA ARG A 216 12.53 13.46 32.54
C ARG A 216 11.17 12.86 32.28
N ARG A 217 11.12 11.56 31.98
CA ARG A 217 9.84 10.85 31.91
C ARG A 217 9.51 10.23 33.27
N LYS A 218 8.23 10.26 33.61
CA LYS A 218 7.68 9.62 34.82
C LYS A 218 6.52 8.72 34.43
N VAL A 219 6.55 7.52 34.98
CA VAL A 219 5.49 6.51 34.81
C VAL A 219 4.54 6.62 36.00
N ALA A 220 3.25 6.64 35.70
CA ALA A 220 2.17 6.61 36.69
C ALA A 220 1.29 5.39 36.39
N VAL A 221 0.91 4.67 37.45
CA VAL A 221 0.05 3.49 37.36
C VAL A 221 -1.21 3.78 38.17
N TYR A 222 -2.36 3.58 37.55
CA TYR A 222 -3.67 3.76 38.14
C TYR A 222 -4.47 2.48 37.97
N ASP A 223 -5.08 1.99 39.05
CA ASP A 223 -6.02 0.87 38.97
C ASP A 223 -7.45 1.44 38.99
N TYR A 224 -8.22 1.11 37.96
CA TYR A 224 -9.63 1.44 37.85
C TYR A 224 -10.45 0.19 38.18
N ILE A 225 -11.42 0.37 39.06
CA ILE A 225 -12.41 -0.64 39.40
C ILE A 225 -13.70 -0.28 38.66
N TRP A 226 -14.11 -1.15 37.74
CA TRP A 226 -15.39 -1.03 37.04
C TRP A 226 -16.47 -1.70 37.89
N THR A 227 -17.41 -0.90 38.37
CA THR A 227 -18.68 -1.37 38.92
C THR A 227 -19.73 -1.20 37.85
N GLU A 228 -20.49 -2.25 37.54
CA GLU A 228 -21.71 -2.13 36.72
C GLU A 228 -22.58 -1.01 37.32
N GLU A 229 -22.99 -0.03 36.50
CA GLU A 229 -23.94 1.00 36.93
C GLU A 229 -25.15 0.31 37.55
N GLU A 230 -25.56 0.76 38.75
CA GLU A 230 -26.74 0.22 39.41
C GLU A 230 -27.92 0.24 38.43
N PRO A 231 -28.67 -0.87 38.29
CA PRO A 231 -29.78 -0.91 37.37
C PRO A 231 -30.76 0.20 37.75
N VAL A 232 -31.13 1.01 36.75
CA VAL A 232 -32.17 2.05 36.84
C VAL A 232 -33.28 1.59 37.78
N GLU A 233 -33.52 2.36 38.85
CA GLU A 233 -34.54 2.10 39.87
C GLU A 233 -35.87 1.71 39.20
N GLY A 234 -36.23 0.42 39.21
CA GLY A 234 -37.53 -0.03 38.69
C GLY A 234 -37.64 -1.44 38.13
N LEU A 235 -36.54 -2.12 37.77
CA LEU A 235 -36.59 -3.52 37.33
C LEU A 235 -35.85 -4.42 38.34
N ALA A 236 -36.62 -5.08 39.21
CA ALA A 236 -36.09 -6.11 40.10
C ALA A 236 -35.51 -7.29 39.25
N PRO A 237 -34.23 -7.64 39.39
CA PRO A 237 -33.67 -8.80 38.72
C PRO A 237 -34.25 -10.09 39.33
N PRO A 238 -34.52 -11.14 38.52
CA PRO A 238 -35.03 -12.40 39.02
C PRO A 238 -33.91 -13.12 39.77
N THR A 239 -34.11 -13.34 41.07
CA THR A 239 -33.62 -14.49 41.84
C THR A 239 -32.17 -14.94 41.59
N GLY A 240 -31.26 -14.57 42.51
CA GLY A 240 -30.38 -15.57 43.12
C GLY A 240 -28.96 -15.77 42.60
N THR A 241 -28.32 -14.77 41.97
CA THR A 241 -26.85 -14.78 41.80
C THR A 241 -26.25 -13.47 42.32
N PRO A 242 -25.22 -13.50 43.19
CA PRO A 242 -24.52 -12.30 43.57
C PRO A 242 -23.68 -11.86 42.37
N ASN A 243 -24.19 -10.90 41.59
CA ASN A 243 -23.40 -10.19 40.59
C ASN A 243 -22.32 -9.40 41.35
N THR A 244 -21.15 -10.00 41.52
CA THR A 244 -19.96 -9.34 42.06
C THR A 244 -18.79 -9.60 41.12
N GLY A 245 -18.99 -9.28 39.83
CA GLY A 245 -17.93 -9.24 38.85
C GLY A 245 -17.25 -7.87 38.90
N CYS A 246 -16.51 -7.59 39.96
CA CYS A 246 -15.71 -6.37 40.06
C CYS A 246 -14.51 -6.48 39.11
N GLU A 247 -14.63 -5.92 37.91
CA GLU A 247 -13.58 -5.98 36.90
C GLU A 247 -12.56 -4.86 37.15
N THR A 248 -11.28 -5.23 37.31
CA THR A 248 -10.20 -4.26 37.54
C THR A 248 -9.40 -4.09 36.25
N SER A 249 -9.16 -2.85 35.85
CA SER A 249 -8.28 -2.50 34.73
C SER A 249 -7.13 -1.62 35.21
N THR A 250 -5.92 -1.88 34.75
CA THR A 250 -4.73 -1.13 35.16
C THR A 250 -4.28 -0.21 34.03
N HIS A 251 -4.21 1.08 34.29
CA HIS A 251 -3.77 2.11 33.35
C HIS A 251 -2.36 2.57 33.69
N VAL A 252 -1.44 2.34 32.75
CA VAL A 252 -0.05 2.77 32.83
C VAL A 252 0.13 3.97 31.91
N SER A 253 0.38 5.14 32.46
CA SER A 253 0.57 6.36 31.69
C SER A 253 1.98 6.93 31.88
N ILE A 254 2.63 7.26 30.76
CA ILE A 254 3.99 7.82 30.72
C ILE A 254 3.91 9.28 30.32
N TYR A 255 4.56 10.14 31.10
CA TYR A 255 4.56 11.57 30.86
C TYR A 255 5.97 12.12 30.79
N THR A 256 6.18 13.09 29.93
CA THR A 256 7.37 13.95 29.91
C THR A 256 7.15 15.12 30.86
N LEU A 257 8.01 15.22 31.87
CA LEU A 257 8.02 16.31 32.83
C LEU A 257 9.03 17.36 32.38
N HIS A 258 8.50 18.55 32.09
CA HIS A 258 9.29 19.73 31.77
C HIS A 258 9.74 20.44 33.05
N LEU A 259 10.85 21.17 32.98
CA LEU A 259 11.34 21.97 34.12
C LEU A 259 10.35 23.07 34.54
N SER A 260 9.48 23.51 33.63
CA SER A 260 8.38 24.44 33.90
C SER A 260 7.30 23.86 34.82
N GLY A 261 7.34 22.55 35.11
CA GLY A 261 6.28 21.83 35.82
C GLY A 261 5.18 21.29 34.89
N LEU A 262 5.23 21.63 33.59
CA LEU A 262 4.29 21.10 32.60
C LEU A 262 4.50 19.60 32.41
N ARG A 263 3.40 18.84 32.42
CA ARG A 263 3.35 17.40 32.21
C ARG A 263 2.73 17.15 30.84
N GLN A 264 3.53 16.65 29.90
CA GLN A 264 3.05 16.29 28.57
C GLN A 264 2.88 14.77 28.49
N HIS A 265 1.70 14.32 28.06
CA HIS A 265 1.47 12.90 27.85
C HIS A 265 2.38 12.37 26.72
N TYR A 266 2.98 11.19 26.94
CA TYR A 266 3.88 10.56 25.96
C TYR A 266 3.23 9.33 25.34
N ARG A 267 2.85 8.35 26.18
CA ARG A 267 2.16 7.11 25.81
C ARG A 267 1.41 6.59 27.03
N HIS A 268 0.29 5.93 26.82
CA HIS A 268 -0.41 5.19 27.86
C HIS A 268 -0.88 3.82 27.37
N PHE A 269 -1.11 2.93 28.32
CA PHE A 269 -1.50 1.55 28.10
C PHE A 269 -2.59 1.19 29.08
N LEU A 270 -3.64 0.54 28.60
CA LEU A 270 -4.74 0.05 29.41
C LEU A 270 -4.68 -1.49 29.40
N ARG A 271 -4.49 -2.07 30.58
CA ARG A 271 -4.66 -3.50 30.79
C ARG A 271 -6.12 -3.78 31.09
N GLN A 272 -6.77 -4.50 30.20
CA GLN A 272 -8.16 -4.92 30.30
C GLN A 272 -8.33 -6.08 31.30
N PRO A 273 -9.56 -6.33 31.79
CA PRO A 273 -9.84 -7.39 32.76
C PRO A 273 -9.51 -8.81 32.27
N ASP A 274 -9.53 -9.03 30.96
CA ASP A 274 -9.13 -10.28 30.29
C ASP A 274 -7.61 -10.49 30.25
N GLY A 275 -6.83 -9.47 30.60
CA GLY A 275 -5.37 -9.47 30.64
C GLY A 275 -4.71 -8.83 29.41
N ALA A 276 -5.46 -8.47 28.37
CA ALA A 276 -4.91 -7.81 27.19
C ALA A 276 -4.40 -6.40 27.56
N ILE A 277 -3.23 -6.02 27.06
CA ILE A 277 -2.65 -4.69 27.29
C ILE A 277 -2.72 -3.93 25.99
N ILE A 278 -3.56 -2.92 25.92
CA ILE A 278 -3.77 -2.13 24.71
C ILE A 278 -3.07 -0.79 24.87
N GLN A 279 -2.28 -0.39 23.87
CA GLN A 279 -1.84 1.00 23.78
C GLN A 279 -3.04 1.87 23.36
N VAL A 280 -3.41 2.79 24.23
CA VAL A 280 -4.44 3.78 23.89
C VAL A 280 -3.78 4.88 23.07
N MET A 281 -4.43 5.29 21.98
CA MET A 281 -3.99 6.41 21.14
C MET A 281 -4.78 7.63 21.59
N ASP A 282 -4.07 8.73 21.90
CA ASP A 282 -4.76 9.99 22.11
C ASP A 282 -5.31 10.47 20.76
N ASP A 283 -6.64 10.40 20.60
CA ASP A 283 -7.32 11.23 19.62
C ASP A 283 -6.91 12.68 19.92
N SER A 284 -6.43 13.37 18.89
CA SER A 284 -5.60 14.57 18.99
C SER A 284 -6.32 15.84 19.48
N ASP A 285 -7.36 15.71 20.32
CA ASP A 285 -8.24 16.78 20.79
C ASP A 285 -8.37 16.90 22.33
N THR A 286 -7.76 16.02 23.13
CA THR A 286 -7.92 16.04 24.61
C THR A 286 -6.96 16.97 25.36
N ASN A 287 -6.64 18.15 24.79
CA ASN A 287 -5.95 19.24 25.52
C ASN A 287 -6.82 19.86 26.63
N ALA A 288 -8.10 19.47 26.74
CA ALA A 288 -9.03 20.00 27.74
C ALA A 288 -8.83 19.45 29.16
N PHE A 289 -8.33 18.22 29.33
CA PHE A 289 -8.24 17.60 30.67
C PHE A 289 -6.97 17.98 31.45
N GLN A 290 -5.88 18.34 30.77
CA GLN A 290 -4.61 18.69 31.42
C GLN A 290 -4.62 20.10 32.04
N THR A 291 -5.51 20.99 31.60
CA THR A 291 -5.63 22.35 32.14
C THR A 291 -6.39 22.36 33.48
N SER A 292 -7.26 21.39 33.73
CA SER A 292 -8.13 21.37 34.92
C SER A 292 -7.40 20.92 36.19
N GLU A 293 -6.53 19.91 36.11
CA GLU A 293 -5.75 19.46 37.28
C GLU A 293 -4.70 20.47 37.73
N VAL A 294 -4.12 21.24 36.79
CA VAL A 294 -3.11 22.27 37.11
C VAL A 294 -3.76 23.49 37.76
N TYR A 295 -4.98 23.86 37.36
CA TYR A 295 -5.75 24.92 38.03
C TYR A 295 -6.21 24.50 39.43
N GLU A 296 -6.70 23.26 39.60
CA GLU A 296 -7.13 22.76 40.92
C GLU A 296 -5.97 22.57 41.90
N GLN A 297 -4.79 22.12 41.43
CA GLN A 297 -3.61 22.01 42.29
C GLN A 297 -2.99 23.36 42.63
N HIS A 298 -3.03 24.35 41.72
CA HIS A 298 -2.53 25.70 42.01
C HIS A 298 -3.46 26.47 42.98
N GLU A 299 -4.78 26.25 42.90
CA GLU A 299 -5.76 26.77 43.87
C GLU A 299 -5.68 26.06 45.22
N ARG A 300 -5.49 24.73 45.26
CA ARG A 300 -5.23 23.99 46.52
C ARG A 300 -3.93 24.41 47.19
N MET A 301 -2.86 24.60 46.42
CA MET A 301 -1.56 24.98 46.96
C MET A 301 -1.51 26.42 47.49
N LYS A 302 -2.35 27.33 46.96
CA LYS A 302 -2.55 28.70 47.50
C LYS A 302 -3.45 28.73 48.75
N SER A 303 -4.45 27.86 48.82
CA SER A 303 -5.37 27.78 49.98
C SER A 303 -4.76 27.00 51.16
N GLU A 304 -3.86 26.06 50.92
CA GLU A 304 -3.21 25.25 51.96
C GLU A 304 -2.00 25.95 52.62
N THR A 305 -1.44 27.02 52.05
CA THR A 305 -0.34 27.79 52.66
C THR A 305 -0.73 28.63 53.88
N HIS A 306 -2.01 28.64 54.30
CA HIS A 306 -2.49 29.38 55.48
C HIS A 306 -3.04 28.51 56.63
N LEU A 307 -3.01 27.17 56.54
CA LEU A 307 -3.56 26.29 57.59
C LEU A 307 -2.63 25.12 58.00
N ARG A 308 -1.80 25.41 59.00
CA ARG A 308 -1.60 24.63 60.25
C ARG A 308 -1.24 23.13 60.17
N GLU A 309 0.00 22.88 60.58
CA GLU A 309 0.57 21.69 61.21
C GLU A 309 -0.42 20.73 61.92
N ARG A 310 -0.48 19.44 61.52
CA ARG A 310 -0.28 18.28 62.42
C ARG A 310 -0.41 16.92 61.72
N LYS A 311 0.50 16.02 62.13
CA LYS A 311 0.42 14.55 62.16
C LYS A 311 0.70 13.78 60.86
N GLY A 312 1.93 13.28 60.78
CA GLY A 312 2.35 12.31 59.77
C GLY A 312 2.04 10.86 60.13
N ARG A 313 2.17 10.01 59.12
CA ARG A 313 2.58 8.61 59.22
C ARG A 313 3.44 8.28 58.00
N LYS A 314 4.61 7.71 58.30
CA LYS A 314 5.73 7.39 57.41
C LYS A 314 5.34 6.28 56.41
N ALA A 315 5.71 6.45 55.14
CA ALA A 315 6.01 5.34 54.23
C ALA A 315 7.43 5.57 53.68
N GLY A 316 8.35 4.70 54.06
CA GLY A 316 9.78 4.83 53.80
C GLY A 316 10.12 4.54 52.35
N TRP A 317 10.75 5.51 51.70
CA TRP A 317 11.44 5.32 50.43
C TRP A 317 12.90 4.98 50.72
N ARG A 318 13.29 3.72 50.49
CA ARG A 318 14.71 3.36 50.40
C ARG A 318 15.14 3.47 48.94
N SER A 319 16.05 4.41 48.64
CA SER A 319 16.91 4.33 47.46
C SER A 319 18.22 3.65 47.86
N CYS A 320 18.52 2.51 47.24
CA CYS A 320 19.86 1.94 47.32
C CYS A 320 20.73 2.60 46.25
N ARG A 321 21.60 3.52 46.68
CA ARG A 321 22.79 3.93 45.94
C ARG A 321 23.98 3.17 46.54
N VAL A 322 24.64 2.35 45.74
CA VAL A 322 25.89 1.67 46.08
C VAL A 322 27.00 2.30 45.24
N GLU A 323 28.02 2.86 45.90
CA GLU A 323 29.31 3.17 45.28
C GLU A 323 30.37 2.17 45.80
N PRO A 324 31.34 1.74 44.98
CA PRO A 324 32.35 0.80 45.40
C PRO A 324 33.63 1.52 45.86
N LEU A 325 34.20 1.09 46.99
CA LEU A 325 35.58 1.40 47.35
C LEU A 325 36.30 0.13 47.84
N GLY A 326 37.20 -0.31 46.97
CA GLY A 326 38.49 -0.99 47.20
C GLY A 326 38.80 -1.70 48.52
N GLY A 327 39.27 -2.94 48.36
CA GLY A 327 40.64 -3.29 48.76
C GLY A 327 40.78 -4.26 49.94
N SER A 328 41.39 -5.42 49.64
CA SER A 328 42.14 -6.35 50.53
C SER A 328 41.39 -6.95 51.73
N ASP A 329 41.54 -8.21 52.12
CA ASP A 329 42.34 -9.34 51.66
C ASP A 329 41.84 -10.58 52.40
N SER A 330 42.12 -11.75 51.83
CA SER A 330 42.37 -13.03 52.51
C SER A 330 41.21 -13.91 53.03
N SER A 331 41.08 -15.06 52.34
CA SER A 331 41.20 -16.41 52.89
C SER A 331 39.95 -17.22 53.33
N SER A 332 39.60 -18.16 52.43
CA SER A 332 39.39 -19.61 52.65
C SER A 332 38.02 -20.18 53.06
N GLY A 333 37.57 -21.21 52.30
CA GLY A 333 36.67 -22.30 52.73
C GLY A 333 35.25 -22.27 52.11
N ILE A 334 35.03 -22.72 50.86
CA ILE A 334 34.67 -24.09 50.42
C ILE A 334 33.25 -24.59 50.81
N LYS A 335 32.45 -24.79 49.74
CA LYS A 335 31.31 -25.74 49.50
C LYS A 335 29.97 -25.57 50.24
N GLY A 336 28.91 -25.45 49.43
CA GLY A 336 27.53 -25.76 49.83
C GLY A 336 26.47 -25.39 48.80
N GLN A 337 26.27 -26.26 47.81
CA GLN A 337 25.29 -26.21 46.73
C GLN A 337 23.88 -26.63 47.21
N ARG A 338 22.84 -25.88 46.82
CA ARG A 338 21.51 -26.36 46.35
C ARG A 338 20.49 -25.21 46.19
N ASP A 339 20.10 -25.00 44.93
CA ASP A 339 18.74 -24.93 44.36
C ASP A 339 17.60 -24.30 45.17
N LEU A 340 16.93 -23.32 44.55
CA LEU A 340 15.47 -23.37 44.28
C LEU A 340 15.02 -22.17 43.42
N GLU A 341 14.53 -22.50 42.24
CA GLU A 341 13.64 -21.66 41.41
C GLU A 341 12.31 -21.42 42.12
N VAL A 342 11.85 -20.16 42.14
CA VAL A 342 10.45 -19.70 42.17
C VAL A 342 10.54 -18.28 41.60
N GLY A 343 9.80 -17.78 40.61
CA GLY A 343 8.51 -18.14 40.05
C GLY A 343 7.83 -16.81 39.69
N GLY A 344 7.33 -16.70 38.46
CA GLY A 344 6.27 -15.81 37.97
C GLY A 344 6.14 -14.37 38.46
N LEU A 345 6.36 -13.43 37.53
CA LEU A 345 5.46 -12.31 37.27
C LEU A 345 5.35 -12.12 35.76
#